data_AF-A0A8J8JNR7-F1
#
_entry.id   AF-A0A8J8JNR7-F1
#
_cell.length_a   1.000
_cell.length_b   1.000
_cell.length_c   1.000
_cell.angle_alpha   90.00
_cell.angle_beta   90.00
_cell.angle_gamma   90.00
#
_symmetry.space_group_name_H-M   'P 1'
#
loop_
_entity.id
_entity.type
_entity.pdbx_description
1 polymer ?
#
loop_
_entity_poly.entity_id
_entity_poly.type
_entity_poly.pdbx_seq_one_letter_code
_entity_poly.pdbx_strand_id
1 'polypeptide(L)'
;MTDGDRTAEADGIAASYEETDGERRLAFERVDADSGAATAAVAQNLEGYAMLKVRPTPAGDELERYYGFDMALDHVGELLGVPPHELPVPDAAADMGM
;
A
#
# COMPACT_ATOMS: atom_id res chain seq x y z
N MET A 1 2.89 8.37 -18.56
CA MET A 1 2.28 7.73 -17.38
C MET A 1 0.80 7.70 -17.60
N THR A 2 0.33 6.51 -17.94
CA THR A 2 -1.09 6.24 -18.19
C THR A 2 -1.70 5.87 -16.84
N ASP A 3 -3.00 6.10 -16.64
CA ASP A 3 -3.68 5.87 -15.36
C ASP A 3 -3.49 4.42 -14.82
N GLY A 4 -3.38 3.45 -15.73
CA GLY A 4 -3.12 2.04 -15.41
C GLY A 4 -1.74 1.73 -14.81
N ASP A 5 -0.80 2.68 -14.79
CA ASP A 5 0.48 2.49 -14.11
C ASP A 5 0.33 2.69 -12.58
N ARG A 6 -0.74 3.39 -12.13
CA ARG A 6 -0.93 3.83 -10.73
C ARG A 6 -2.04 3.11 -9.98
N THR A 7 -2.84 2.31 -10.67
CA THR A 7 -3.91 1.53 -10.04
C THR A 7 -3.76 0.07 -10.43
N ALA A 8 -4.14 -0.82 -9.53
CA ALA A 8 -4.14 -2.26 -9.79
C ALA A 8 -5.28 -2.91 -9.01
N GLU A 9 -5.94 -3.90 -9.59
CA GLU A 9 -7.03 -4.62 -8.96
C GLU A 9 -6.82 -6.12 -9.14
N ALA A 10 -6.92 -6.87 -8.04
CA ALA A 10 -6.83 -8.33 -8.03
C ALA A 10 -7.60 -8.88 -6.83
N ASP A 11 -8.25 -10.04 -6.99
CA ASP A 11 -8.87 -10.81 -5.90
C ASP A 11 -9.76 -9.99 -4.93
N GLY A 12 -10.49 -9.00 -5.47
CA GLY A 12 -11.39 -8.13 -4.69
C GLY A 12 -10.67 -7.03 -3.90
N ILE A 13 -9.41 -6.76 -4.20
CA ILE A 13 -8.58 -5.72 -3.61
C ILE A 13 -8.27 -4.68 -4.70
N ALA A 14 -8.55 -3.42 -4.41
CA ALA A 14 -8.15 -2.28 -5.22
C ALA A 14 -6.93 -1.61 -4.57
N ALA A 15 -5.90 -1.36 -5.38
CA ALA A 15 -4.72 -0.61 -4.98
C ALA A 15 -4.61 0.67 -5.78
N SER A 16 -4.25 1.76 -5.09
CA SER A 16 -4.00 3.06 -5.72
C SER A 16 -2.72 3.68 -5.21
N TYR A 17 -1.92 4.17 -6.15
CA TYR A 17 -0.67 4.85 -5.91
C TYR A 17 -0.82 6.35 -6.14
N GLU A 18 -0.42 7.14 -5.15
CA GLU A 18 -0.35 8.60 -5.25
C GLU A 18 1.01 9.12 -4.78
N GLU A 19 1.49 10.16 -5.45
CA GLU A 19 2.61 10.97 -4.97
C GLU A 19 2.07 12.28 -4.45
N THR A 20 2.50 12.65 -3.26
CA THR A 20 2.20 13.94 -2.64
C THR A 20 3.49 14.71 -2.41
N ASP A 21 3.38 15.99 -2.04
CA ASP A 21 4.53 16.89 -1.87
C ASP A 21 5.60 16.42 -0.85
N GLY A 22 5.34 15.36 -0.06
CA GLY A 22 6.31 14.82 0.90
C GLY A 22 6.44 13.29 0.94
N GLU A 23 5.52 12.54 0.33
CA GLU A 23 5.55 11.08 0.39
C GLU A 23 4.87 10.42 -0.82
N ARG A 24 5.36 9.23 -1.16
CA ARG A 24 4.68 8.25 -2.01
C ARG A 24 3.74 7.44 -1.15
N ARG A 25 2.52 7.19 -1.61
CA ARG A 25 1.53 6.39 -0.91
C ARG A 25 0.99 5.31 -1.82
N LEU A 26 0.96 4.10 -1.29
CA LEU A 26 0.28 2.97 -1.87
C LEU A 26 -0.85 2.57 -0.93
N ALA A 27 -2.08 2.77 -1.36
CA ALA A 27 -3.28 2.46 -0.61
C ALA A 27 -3.91 1.18 -1.12
N PHE A 28 -4.48 0.39 -0.22
CA PHE A 28 -5.21 -0.82 -0.50
C PHE A 28 -6.59 -0.77 0.14
N GLU A 29 -7.58 -1.21 -0.61
CA GLU A 29 -8.95 -1.35 -0.16
C GLU A 29 -9.47 -2.72 -0.59
N ARG A 30 -9.88 -3.53 0.39
CA ARG A 30 -10.56 -4.79 0.14
C ARG A 30 -12.07 -4.53 0.09
N VAL A 31 -12.67 -4.80 -1.06
CA VAL A 31 -14.09 -4.62 -1.33
C VAL A 31 -14.71 -6.01 -1.53
N ASP A 32 -14.63 -6.84 -0.49
CA ASP A 32 -15.25 -8.16 -0.50
C ASP A 32 -16.65 -8.09 0.14
N ALA A 33 -17.65 -8.57 -0.58
CA ALA A 33 -19.05 -8.54 -0.16
C ALA A 33 -19.34 -9.44 1.07
N ASP A 34 -18.52 -10.47 1.30
CA ASP A 34 -18.77 -11.48 2.33
C ASP A 34 -17.98 -11.22 3.63
N SER A 35 -16.84 -10.53 3.56
CA SER A 35 -15.90 -10.37 4.69
C SER A 35 -15.87 -8.96 5.31
N GLY A 36 -16.51 -7.97 4.67
CA GLY A 36 -16.49 -6.57 5.10
C GLY A 36 -15.33 -5.77 4.49
N ALA A 37 -15.47 -4.44 4.51
CA ALA A 37 -14.47 -3.52 3.95
C ALA A 37 -13.25 -3.39 4.89
N ALA A 38 -12.05 -3.53 4.33
CA ALA A 38 -10.78 -3.33 5.05
C ALA A 38 -9.86 -2.44 4.23
N THR A 39 -9.05 -1.63 4.91
CA THR A 39 -8.10 -0.71 4.27
C THR A 39 -6.75 -0.75 4.95
N ALA A 40 -5.71 -0.46 4.18
CA ALA A 40 -4.34 -0.32 4.65
C ALA A 40 -3.56 0.55 3.67
N ALA A 41 -2.48 1.19 4.12
CA ALA A 41 -1.63 1.98 3.26
C ALA A 41 -0.16 1.90 3.65
N VAL A 42 0.72 1.94 2.64
CA VAL A 42 2.16 2.12 2.79
C VAL A 42 2.52 3.53 2.36
N ALA A 43 3.18 4.28 3.24
CA ALA A 43 3.67 5.62 2.96
C ALA A 43 5.20 5.67 3.04
N GLN A 44 5.85 6.11 1.97
CA GLN A 44 7.29 6.30 1.88
C GLN A 44 7.61 7.79 1.79
N ASN A 45 8.44 8.31 2.69
CA ASN A 45 8.91 9.70 2.54
C ASN A 45 9.77 9.83 1.28
N LEU A 46 9.54 10.89 0.50
CA LEU A 46 10.38 11.23 -0.67
C LEU A 46 11.75 11.80 -0.24
N GLU A 47 11.79 12.43 0.93
CA GLU A 47 12.99 13.02 1.52
C GLU A 47 13.40 12.29 2.80
N GLY A 48 14.70 12.25 3.08
CA GLY A 48 15.26 11.58 4.26
C GLY A 48 15.52 10.08 4.06
N TYR A 49 15.32 9.27 5.09
CA TYR A 49 15.75 7.86 5.11
C TYR A 49 14.84 6.88 4.32
N ALA A 50 13.96 7.38 3.46
CA ALA A 50 13.07 6.58 2.59
C ALA A 50 12.31 5.43 3.32
N MET A 51 12.06 5.58 4.62
CA MET A 51 11.39 4.57 5.45
C MET A 51 9.95 4.37 5.01
N LEU A 52 9.52 3.11 5.00
CA LEU A 52 8.13 2.72 4.73
C LEU A 52 7.35 2.71 6.04
N LYS A 53 6.18 3.36 6.03
CA LYS A 53 5.24 3.41 7.16
C LYS A 53 3.96 2.69 6.76
N VAL A 54 3.53 1.71 7.56
CA VAL A 54 2.20 1.09 7.40
C VAL A 54 1.17 1.86 8.23
N ARG A 55 0.00 2.11 7.64
CA ARG A 55 -1.11 2.88 8.21
C ARG A 55 -2.43 2.14 7.97
N PRO A 56 -3.47 2.35 8.81
CA PRO A 56 -4.78 1.75 8.58
C PRO A 56 -5.53 2.41 7.42
N THR A 57 -5.22 3.66 7.09
CA THR A 57 -5.77 4.39 5.95
C THR A 57 -4.70 5.30 5.35
N PRO A 58 -4.86 5.84 4.14
CA PRO A 58 -3.85 6.71 3.51
C PRO A 58 -3.49 7.94 4.36
N ALA A 59 -4.50 8.50 5.04
CA ALA A 59 -4.37 9.65 5.94
C ALA A 59 -4.25 9.25 7.43
N GLY A 60 -4.18 7.95 7.73
CA GLY A 60 -4.12 7.43 9.09
C GLY A 60 -2.76 7.65 9.74
N ASP A 61 -2.73 7.47 11.06
CA ASP A 61 -1.48 7.49 11.81
C ASP A 61 -0.61 6.26 11.48
N GLU A 62 0.70 6.42 11.65
CA GLU A 62 1.67 5.34 11.52
C GLU A 62 1.40 4.26 12.57
N LEU A 63 1.29 3.01 12.11
CA LEU A 63 1.24 1.83 12.98
C LEU A 63 2.65 1.28 13.20
N GLU A 64 3.38 1.05 12.10
CA GLU A 64 4.73 0.49 12.14
C GLU A 64 5.60 0.95 10.97
N ARG A 65 6.92 0.80 11.11
CA ARG A 65 7.93 1.17 10.12
C ARG A 65 8.76 -0.02 9.65
N TYR A 66 9.05 -0.05 8.36
CA TYR A 66 9.86 -1.07 7.71
C TYR A 66 10.93 -0.49 6.81
N TYR A 67 12.05 -1.21 6.72
CA TYR A 67 13.12 -0.94 5.77
C TYR A 67 12.90 -1.64 4.42
N GLY A 68 12.15 -2.75 4.41
CA GLY A 68 11.88 -3.55 3.20
C GLY A 68 10.42 -3.50 2.81
N PHE A 69 10.15 -3.34 1.51
CA PHE A 69 8.79 -3.26 1.00
C PHE A 69 8.01 -4.55 1.19
N ASP A 70 8.63 -5.71 1.00
CA ASP A 70 7.99 -7.01 1.25
C ASP A 70 7.50 -7.15 2.71
N MET A 71 8.26 -6.65 3.69
CA MET A 71 7.82 -6.68 5.10
C MET A 71 6.67 -5.71 5.37
N ALA A 72 6.65 -4.56 4.69
CA ALA A 72 5.51 -3.65 4.77
C ALA A 72 4.26 -4.28 4.15
N LEU A 73 4.40 -5.00 3.02
CA LEU A 73 3.30 -5.71 2.38
C LEU A 73 2.78 -6.89 3.22
N ASP A 74 3.67 -7.57 3.96
CA ASP A 74 3.26 -8.62 4.91
C ASP A 74 2.27 -8.07 5.95
N HIS A 75 2.60 -6.95 6.58
CA HIS A 75 1.71 -6.28 7.55
C HIS A 75 0.44 -5.73 6.88
N VAL A 76 0.53 -5.18 5.66
CA VAL A 76 -0.68 -4.78 4.90
C VAL A 76 -1.61 -5.97 4.69
N GLY A 77 -1.07 -7.13 4.31
CA GLY A 77 -1.83 -8.37 4.15
C GLY A 77 -2.51 -8.79 5.44
N GLU A 78 -1.82 -8.71 6.58
CA GLU A 78 -2.40 -8.97 7.90
C GLU A 78 -3.59 -8.04 8.22
N LEU A 79 -3.47 -6.74 7.91
CA LEU A 79 -4.56 -5.77 8.14
C LEU A 79 -5.78 -6.03 7.25
N LEU A 80 -5.57 -6.48 6.02
CA LEU A 80 -6.64 -6.78 5.06
C LEU A 80 -7.18 -8.22 5.21
N GLY A 81 -6.50 -9.06 5.99
CA GLY A 81 -6.82 -10.47 6.16
C GLY A 81 -6.58 -11.30 4.91
N VAL A 82 -5.55 -10.97 4.12
CA VAL A 82 -5.18 -11.65 2.87
C VAL A 82 -3.68 -11.96 2.84
N PRO A 83 -3.24 -12.98 2.09
CA PRO A 83 -1.82 -13.20 1.86
C PRO A 83 -1.15 -12.02 1.14
N PRO A 84 0.09 -11.65 1.48
CA PRO A 84 0.78 -10.50 0.88
C PRO A 84 1.02 -10.64 -0.63
N HIS A 85 1.14 -11.86 -1.13
CA HIS A 85 1.33 -12.12 -2.56
C HIS A 85 0.05 -11.97 -3.39
N GLU A 86 -1.10 -11.82 -2.75
CA GLU A 86 -2.38 -11.48 -3.39
C GLU A 86 -2.60 -9.96 -3.46
N LEU A 87 -1.72 -9.16 -2.83
CA LEU A 87 -1.81 -7.70 -2.89
C LEU A 87 -1.41 -7.20 -4.30
N PRO A 88 -2.31 -6.52 -5.03
CA PRO A 88 -1.97 -5.97 -6.33
C PRO A 88 -1.09 -4.73 -6.16
N VAL A 89 0.16 -4.80 -6.61
CA VAL A 89 1.08 -3.65 -6.60
C VAL A 89 1.11 -3.00 -7.99
N PRO A 90 0.71 -1.73 -8.15
CA PRO A 90 0.84 -1.01 -9.41
C PRO A 90 2.30 -0.82 -9.81
N ASP A 91 2.57 -0.78 -11.12
CA ASP A 91 3.93 -0.61 -11.66
C ASP A 91 4.63 0.65 -11.13
N ALA A 92 3.89 1.74 -10.92
CA ALA A 92 4.42 3.00 -10.36
C ALA A 92 4.86 2.91 -8.89
N ALA A 93 4.49 1.83 -8.18
CA ALA A 93 4.88 1.57 -6.79
C ALA A 93 5.93 0.45 -6.67
N ALA A 94 6.33 -0.20 -7.76
CA ALA A 94 7.18 -1.38 -7.75
C ALA A 94 8.60 -1.15 -7.21
N ASP A 95 9.08 0.09 -7.21
CA ASP A 95 10.39 0.52 -6.70
C ASP A 95 10.32 1.10 -5.27
N MET A 96 9.16 1.09 -4.61
CA MET A 96 9.06 1.51 -3.21
C MET A 96 9.96 0.63 -2.33
N GLY A 97 10.68 1.24 -1.39
CA GLY A 97 11.61 0.55 -0.49
C GLY A 97 12.99 0.20 -1.07
N MET A 98 13.32 0.64 -2.29
CA MET A 98 14.68 0.53 -2.87
C MET A 98 15.52 1.79 -2.72
#